data_AF-A0A953CXW4-F1
#
_entry.id   AF-A0A953CXW4-F1
#
_cell.length_a   1.000
_cell.length_b   1.000
_cell.length_c   1.000
_cell.angle_alpha   90.00
_cell.angle_beta   90.00
_cell.angle_gamma   90.00
#
_symmetry.space_group_name_H-M   'P 1'
#
loop_
_entity.id
_entity.type
_entity.pdbx_description
1 polymer ?
#
loop_
_entity_poly.entity_id
_entity_poly.type
_entity_poly.pdbx_seq_one_letter_code
_entity_poly.pdbx_strand_id
1 'polypeptide(L)' 'MTLGLPAQAQQKGGKPHSAAEIRKDIADHRAMAEAHLNAAKCLEGGKSEKECHAQLAKDCKGLAIGKYCGMRHRH' A
#
# COMPACT_ATOMS: atom_id res chain seq x y z
N MET A 1 24.14 6.26 28.58
CA MET A 1 23.02 5.66 29.34
C MET A 1 21.82 6.57 29.23
N THR A 2 20.68 5.97 28.84
CA THR A 2 19.30 6.47 28.91
C THR A 2 18.98 7.84 28.34
N LEU A 3 18.29 7.85 27.19
CA LEU A 3 17.07 8.62 26.95
C LEU A 3 16.31 7.92 25.80
N GLY A 4 15.65 6.81 26.15
CA GLY A 4 14.64 6.21 25.29
C GLY A 4 13.37 7.06 25.38
N LEU A 5 13.00 7.71 24.29
CA LEU A 5 11.67 8.31 24.16
C LEU A 5 10.64 7.17 24.00
N PRO A 6 9.59 7.08 24.84
CA PRO A 6 8.45 6.24 24.53
C PRO A 6 7.62 6.94 23.45
N ALA A 7 7.83 6.55 22.19
CA ALA A 7 6.94 6.95 21.10
C ALA A 7 5.62 6.20 21.21
N GLN A 8 4.74 6.63 22.14
CA GLN A 8 3.35 6.19 22.17
C GLN A 8 2.46 7.34 21.68
N ALA A 9 2.41 7.50 20.36
CA ALA A 9 1.43 8.35 19.70
C ALA A 9 0.04 7.68 19.75
N GLN A 10 -0.69 8.02 20.81
CA GLN A 10 -2.14 8.16 20.93
C GLN A 10 -3.00 7.56 19.79
N GLN A 11 -3.52 6.35 19.99
CA GLN A 11 -4.65 5.84 19.21
C GLN A 11 -5.96 6.47 19.74
N LYS A 12 -6.53 7.40 18.97
CA LYS A 12 -7.86 7.96 19.26
C LYS A 12 -8.96 6.96 18.88
N GLY A 13 -9.66 6.41 19.87
CA GLY A 13 -11.11 6.12 19.81
C GLY A 13 -11.64 5.11 18.78
N GLY A 14 -10.92 4.04 18.44
CA GLY A 14 -11.45 2.90 17.68
C GLY A 14 -11.50 1.64 18.54
N LYS A 15 -12.51 0.77 18.35
CA LYS A 15 -12.45 -0.59 18.91
C LYS A 15 -11.18 -1.27 18.37
N PRO A 16 -10.37 -1.95 19.19
CA PRO A 16 -9.20 -2.65 18.69
C PRO A 16 -9.65 -3.69 17.67
N HIS A 17 -9.03 -3.67 16.48
CA HIS A 17 -9.26 -4.70 15.47
C HIS A 17 -8.94 -6.07 16.07
N SER A 18 -9.76 -7.06 15.74
CA SER A 18 -9.47 -8.45 16.09
C SER A 18 -8.16 -8.89 15.45
N ALA A 19 -7.51 -9.89 16.04
CA ALA A 19 -6.29 -10.47 15.45
C ALA A 19 -6.50 -10.98 14.01
N ALA A 20 -7.74 -11.38 13.66
CA ALA A 20 -8.09 -11.77 12.30
C ALA A 20 -8.12 -10.58 11.33
N GLU A 21 -8.73 -9.47 11.72
CA GLU A 21 -8.73 -8.22 10.95
C GLU A 21 -7.31 -7.69 10.74
N ILE A 22 -6.48 -7.70 11.79
CA ILE A 22 -5.08 -7.27 11.70
C ILE A 22 -4.30 -8.14 10.69
N ARG A 23 -4.48 -9.46 10.72
CA ARG A 23 -3.82 -10.35 9.76
C ARG A 23 -4.28 -10.10 8.32
N LYS A 24 -5.57 -9.84 8.13
CA LYS A 24 -6.12 -9.50 6.82
C LYS A 24 -5.54 -8.17 6.31
N ASP A 25 -5.52 -7.15 7.15
CA ASP A 25 -4.97 -5.83 6.82
C ASP A 25 -3.48 -5.92 6.40
N ILE A 26 -2.68 -6.69 7.14
CA ILE A 26 -1.29 -6.98 6.78
C ILE A 26 -1.19 -7.64 5.39
N ALA A 27 -2.06 -8.59 5.09
CA ALA A 27 -2.06 -9.27 3.80
C ALA A 27 -2.45 -8.31 2.65
N ASP A 28 -3.50 -7.51 2.85
CA ASP A 28 -3.96 -6.53 1.87
C ASP A 28 -2.88 -5.47 1.59
N HIS A 29 -2.19 -4.98 2.64
CA HIS A 29 -1.06 -4.05 2.53
C HIS A 29 0.14 -4.63 1.77
N ARG A 30 0.47 -5.91 2.01
CA ARG A 30 1.56 -6.58 1.28
C ARG A 30 1.23 -6.75 -0.20
N ALA A 31 -0.01 -7.14 -0.52
CA ALA A 31 -0.46 -7.27 -1.89
C ALA A 31 -0.44 -5.91 -2.63
N MET A 32 -0.83 -4.82 -1.96
CA MET A 32 -0.68 -3.47 -2.51
C MET A 32 0.78 -3.11 -2.80
N ALA A 33 1.70 -3.40 -1.87
CA ALA A 33 3.12 -3.11 -2.05
C ALA A 33 3.70 -3.87 -3.26
N GLU A 34 3.30 -5.13 -3.44
CA GLU A 34 3.69 -5.93 -4.59
C GLU A 34 3.15 -5.36 -5.92
N ALA A 35 1.89 -4.92 -5.95
CA ALA A 35 1.30 -4.28 -7.13
C ALA A 35 2.08 -3.01 -7.54
N HIS A 36 2.46 -2.18 -6.57
CA HIS A 36 3.28 -0.98 -6.81
C HIS A 36 4.70 -1.33 -7.28
N LEU A 37 5.32 -2.37 -6.72
CA LEU A 37 6.62 -2.86 -7.16
C LEU A 37 6.56 -3.39 -8.61
N ASN A 38 5.50 -4.09 -8.98
CA ASN A 38 5.30 -4.59 -10.34
C ASN A 38 5.13 -3.44 -11.34
N ALA A 39 4.42 -2.38 -10.95
CA ALA A 39 4.32 -1.16 -11.75
C ALA A 39 5.69 -0.48 -11.93
N ALA A 40 6.50 -0.39 -10.87
CA ALA A 40 7.87 0.14 -10.95
C ALA A 40 8.74 -0.68 -11.92
N LYS A 41 8.75 -2.01 -11.79
CA LYS A 41 9.48 -2.91 -12.70
C LYS A 41 9.02 -2.79 -14.15
N CYS A 42 7.72 -2.59 -14.37
CA CYS A 42 7.17 -2.34 -15.71
C CYS A 42 7.76 -1.06 -16.34
N LEU A 43 7.89 0.01 -15.56
CA LEU A 43 8.51 1.26 -15.98
C LEU A 43 10.02 1.10 -16.21
N GLU A 44 10.73 0.39 -15.32
CA GLU A 44 12.15 0.05 -15.48
C GLU A 44 12.40 -0.74 -16.77
N GLY A 45 11.44 -1.56 -17.19
CA GLY A 45 11.46 -2.29 -18.46
C GLY A 45 11.20 -1.43 -19.70
N GLY A 46 11.04 -0.11 -19.56
CA GLY A 46 10.85 0.82 -20.67
C GLY A 46 9.44 0.81 -21.28
N LYS A 47 8.47 0.18 -20.61
CA LYS A 47 7.06 0.22 -21.05
C LYS A 47 6.45 1.59 -20.78
N SER A 48 5.37 1.90 -21.49
CA SER A 48 4.69 3.17 -21.30
C SER A 48 4.02 3.24 -19.93
N GLU A 49 3.99 4.43 -19.34
CA GLU A 49 3.29 4.67 -18.08
C GLU A 49 1.82 4.24 -18.15
N LYS A 50 1.17 4.43 -19.31
CA LYS A 50 -0.20 3.98 -19.57
C LYS A 50 -0.37 2.47 -19.40
N GLU A 51 0.56 1.67 -19.93
CA GLU A 51 0.54 0.20 -19.80
C GLU A 51 0.79 -0.23 -18.36
N CYS A 52 1.79 0.37 -17.70
CA CYS A 52 2.14 0.02 -16.33
C CYS A 52 1.03 0.39 -15.34
N HIS A 53 0.39 1.55 -15.51
CA HIS A 53 -0.78 1.93 -14.72
C HIS A 53 -2.01 1.07 -15.01
N ALA A 54 -2.19 0.59 -16.25
CA ALA A 54 -3.26 -0.36 -16.55
C ALA A 54 -3.04 -1.72 -15.88
N GLN A 55 -1.78 -2.16 -15.75
CA GLN A 55 -1.43 -3.36 -14.99
C GLN A 55 -1.63 -3.15 -13.48
N LEU A 56 -1.13 -2.03 -12.93
CA LEU A 56 -1.35 -1.65 -11.53
C LEU A 56 -2.83 -1.68 -11.13
N ALA A 57 -3.71 -1.12 -11.98
CA ALA A 57 -5.15 -1.10 -11.74
C ALA A 57 -5.77 -2.51 -11.71
N LYS A 58 -5.20 -3.49 -12.41
CA LYS A 58 -5.63 -4.89 -12.35
C LYS A 58 -5.12 -5.56 -11.08
N ASP A 59 -3.84 -5.38 -10.76
CA ASP A 59 -3.17 -6.01 -9.63
C ASP A 59 -3.72 -5.51 -8.29
N CYS A 60 -4.12 -4.24 -8.21
CA CYS A 60 -4.66 -3.62 -7.00
C CYS A 60 -6.20 -3.59 -6.92
N LYS A 61 -6.90 -4.23 -7.88
CA LYS A 61 -8.37 -4.20 -7.91
C LYS A 61 -8.95 -4.84 -6.65
N GLY A 62 -9.69 -4.06 -5.86
CA GLY A 62 -10.32 -4.50 -4.62
C GLY A 62 -9.42 -4.45 -3.38
N LEU A 63 -8.17 -4.01 -3.52
CA LEU A 63 -7.24 -3.81 -2.40
C LEU A 63 -7.19 -2.36 -1.93
N ALA A 64 -7.19 -1.40 -2.86
CA ALA A 64 -7.14 0.02 -2.56
C ALA A 64 -8.18 0.83 -3.33
N ILE A 65 -8.22 2.14 -3.05
CA ILE A 65 -9.18 3.07 -3.64
C ILE A 65 -8.58 3.78 -4.86
N GLY A 66 -9.34 3.84 -5.94
CA GLY A 66 -9.03 4.64 -7.13
C GLY A 66 -8.08 3.98 -8.14
N LYS A 67 -7.90 4.66 -9.28
CA LYS A 67 -7.14 4.15 -10.45
C LYS A 67 -5.67 3.86 -10.17
N TYR A 68 -5.06 4.60 -9.24
CA TYR A 68 -3.64 4.52 -8.92
C TYR A 68 -3.37 3.82 -7.58
N CYS A 69 -4.29 2.96 -7.13
CA CYS A 69 -4.10 2.15 -5.94
C CYS A 69 -3.72 2.99 -4.69
N GLY A 70 -4.45 4.09 -4.46
CA GLY A 70 -4.19 5.01 -3.35
C GLY A 70 -3.04 6.02 -3.53
N MET A 71 -2.22 5.90 -4.58
CA MET A 71 -1.17 6.90 -4.85
C MET A 71 -1.73 8.13 -5.58
N ARG A 72 -1.19 9.29 -5.24
CA ARG A 72 -1.36 10.48 -6.06
C ARG A 72 -0.45 10.36 -7.27
N HIS A 73 -1.01 10.58 -8.44
CA HIS A 73 -0.24 10.69 -9.66
C HIS A 73 0.68 11.92 -9.56
N ARG A 74 1.99 11.69 -9.64
CA ARG A 74 3.02 12.74 -9.59
C ARG A 74 4.16 12.33 -10.53
N HIS A 75 4.55 13.24 -11.42
CA HIS A 75 5.67 13.10 -12.35
C HIS A 75 6.92 13.76 -11.78
#